data_AF-A0A4V2HSF3-F1
#
_entry.id   AF-A0A4V2HSF3-F1
#
_cell.length_a   1.000
_cell.length_b   1.000
_cell.length_c   1.000
_cell.angle_alpha   90.00
_cell.angle_beta   90.00
_cell.angle_gamma   90.00
#
_symmetry.space_group_name_H-M   'P 1'
#
loop_
_entity.id
_entity.type
_entity.pdbx_description
1 polymer ?
#
loop_
_entity_poly.entity_id
_entity_poly.type
_entity_poly.pdbx_seq_one_letter_code
_entity_poly.pdbx_strand_id
1 'polypeptide(L)' 'MSKFFYGIEDLFVNVLFAPYDFFRFMENWWAENTVNWLFFVFGFVAMIYWMQQLKIFNDRGEEDKSISSHSYL' A
#
# COMPACT_ATOMS: atom_id res chain seq x y z
N MET A 1 26.21 11.66 16.99
CA MET A 1 25.02 10.81 16.72
C MET A 1 23.70 11.55 16.94
N SER A 2 23.49 12.30 18.03
CA SER A 2 22.19 12.94 18.32
C SER A 2 21.65 13.87 17.23
N LYS A 3 22.52 14.66 16.56
CA LYS A 3 22.12 15.55 15.46
C LYS A 3 21.47 14.82 14.27
N PHE A 4 21.89 13.58 14.00
CA PHE A 4 21.31 12.77 12.93
C PHE A 4 19.86 12.39 13.27
N PHE A 5 19.62 11.93 14.49
CA PHE A 5 18.27 11.58 14.96
C PHE A 5 17.36 12.81 15.07
N TYR A 6 17.86 13.97 15.50
CA TYR A 6 17.09 15.22 15.46
C TYR A 6 16.74 15.64 14.03
N GLY A 7 17.62 15.40 13.05
CA GLY A 7 17.30 15.65 11.64
C GLY A 7 16.17 14.74 11.12
N ILE A 8 16.12 13.48 11.58
CA ILE A 8 15.01 12.57 11.27
C ILE A 8 13.72 13.07 11.91
N GLU A 9 13.75 13.41 13.21
CA GLU A 9 12.59 13.94 13.92
C GLU A 9 12.02 15.18 13.22
N ASP A 10 12.87 16.14 12.87
CA ASP A 10 12.47 17.38 12.21
C ASP A 10 11.83 17.10 10.83
N LEU A 11 12.43 16.23 10.02
CA LEU A 11 11.87 15.83 8.73
C LEU A 11 10.48 15.19 8.88
N PHE A 12 10.30 14.29 9.84
CA PHE A 12 9.03 13.59 9.98
C PHE A 12 7.96 14.48 10.63
N VAL A 13 8.26 15.14 11.73
CA VAL A 13 7.26 15.91 12.50
C VAL A 13 6.95 17.24 11.81
N ASN A 14 7.97 18.03 11.48
CA ASN A 14 7.78 19.41 11.02
C ASN A 14 7.62 19.55 9.51
N VAL A 15 7.94 18.51 8.73
CA VAL A 15 7.82 18.54 7.26
C VAL A 15 6.79 17.50 6.77
N LEU A 16 7.07 16.20 6.92
CA LEU A 16 6.23 15.15 6.32
C LEU A 16 4.87 15.02 7.02
N PHE A 17 4.82 15.21 8.34
CA PHE A 17 3.60 15.06 9.14
C PHE A 17 2.96 16.39 9.55
N ALA A 18 3.49 17.53 9.13
CA ALA A 18 2.89 18.84 9.40
C ALA A 18 1.39 18.92 9.04
N PRO A 19 0.89 18.30 7.94
CA PRO A 19 -0.55 18.30 7.67
C PRO A 19 -1.40 17.56 8.70
N TYR A 20 -0.85 16.59 9.43
CA TYR A 20 -1.60 15.84 10.46
C TYR A 20 -1.93 16.68 11.69
N ASP A 21 -1.19 17.75 11.95
CA ASP A 21 -1.55 18.73 12.99
C ASP A 21 -2.81 19.53 12.64
N PHE A 22 -3.15 19.65 11.35
CA PHE A 22 -4.44 20.20 10.95
C PHE A 22 -5.56 19.16 11.12
N PHE A 23 -5.34 17.93 10.65
CA PHE A 23 -6.33 16.86 10.72
C PHE A 23 -6.73 16.52 12.16
N ARG A 24 -5.79 16.54 13.13
CA ARG A 24 -6.06 16.18 14.54
C ARG A 24 -7.11 17.06 15.25
N PHE A 25 -7.38 18.25 14.73
CA PHE A 25 -8.34 19.18 15.32
C PHE A 25 -9.67 19.22 14.58
N MET A 26 -9.85 18.36 13.57
CA MET A 26 -11.10 18.25 12.85
C MET A 26 -12.09 17.40 13.64
N GLU A 27 -13.32 17.89 13.85
CA GLU A 27 -14.37 17.10 14.53
C GLU A 27 -15.08 16.12 13.60
N ASN A 28 -15.00 16.34 12.29
CA ASN A 28 -15.64 15.45 11.32
C ASN A 28 -14.78 14.21 11.09
N TRP A 29 -15.28 13.07 11.57
CA TRP A 29 -14.64 11.77 11.46
C TRP A 29 -14.17 11.41 10.04
N TRP A 30 -14.99 11.71 9.02
CA TRP A 30 -14.64 11.43 7.63
C TRP A 30 -13.47 12.29 7.16
N ALA A 31 -13.46 13.56 7.57
CA ALA A 31 -12.46 14.52 7.15
C ALA A 31 -11.11 14.27 7.84
N GLU A 32 -11.10 13.97 9.14
CA GLU A 32 -9.89 13.59 9.89
C GLU A 32 -9.24 12.32 9.28
N ASN A 33 -10.05 11.37 8.81
CA ASN A 33 -9.58 10.12 8.23
C ASN A 33 -9.31 10.17 6.72
N THR A 34 -9.32 11.35 6.08
CA THR A 34 -9.19 11.47 4.61
C THR A 34 -7.93 10.78 4.08
N VAL A 35 -6.79 10.90 4.77
CA VAL A 35 -5.54 10.27 4.32
C VAL A 35 -5.61 8.74 4.38
N ASN A 36 -6.27 8.19 5.40
CA ASN A 36 -6.51 6.75 5.53
C ASN A 36 -7.39 6.24 4.38
N TRP A 37 -8.44 6.99 4.04
CA TRP A 37 -9.31 6.69 2.90
C TRP A 37 -8.55 6.71 1.58
N LEU A 38 -7.71 7.72 1.34
CA LEU A 38 -6.88 7.80 0.14
C LEU A 38 -5.92 6.61 0.04
N PHE A 39 -5.21 6.28 1.11
CA PHE A 39 -4.32 5.13 1.15
C PHE A 39 -5.06 3.83 0.83
N PHE A 40 -6.22 3.62 1.44
CA PHE A 40 -7.05 2.45 1.19
C PHE A 40 -7.52 2.38 -0.28
N VAL A 41 -8.02 3.48 -0.83
CA VAL A 41 -8.50 3.53 -2.23
C VAL A 41 -7.36 3.24 -3.20
N PHE A 42 -6.19 3.87 -3.04
CA PHE A 42 -5.04 3.61 -3.90
C PHE A 42 -4.56 2.15 -3.79
N GLY A 43 -4.46 1.62 -2.57
CA GLY A 43 -4.09 0.22 -2.35
C GLY A 43 -5.09 -0.74 -2.97
N PHE A 44 -6.38 -0.47 -2.84
CA PHE A 44 -7.45 -1.29 -3.40
C PHE A 44 -7.45 -1.27 -4.93
N VAL A 45 -7.28 -0.10 -5.56
CA VAL A 45 -7.15 0.03 -7.01
C VAL A 45 -5.91 -0.72 -7.52
N ALA A 46 -4.77 -0.56 -6.86
CA ALA A 46 -3.54 -1.30 -7.21
C ALA A 46 -3.72 -2.82 -7.09
N MET A 47 -4.41 -3.28 -6.04
CA MET A 47 -4.74 -4.69 -5.85
C MET A 47 -5.64 -5.22 -6.98
N ILE A 48 -6.72 -4.51 -7.33
CA ILE A 48 -7.60 -4.90 -8.44
C ILE A 48 -6.81 -4.96 -9.75
N TYR A 49 -6.01 -3.94 -10.03
CA TYR A 49 -5.16 -3.90 -11.22
C TYR A 49 -4.26 -5.14 -11.28
N TRP A 50 -3.58 -5.51 -10.19
CA TRP A 50 -2.72 -6.70 -10.19
C TRP A 50 -3.48 -8.00 -10.34
N MET A 51 -4.65 -8.14 -9.71
CA MET A 51 -5.51 -9.30 -9.92
C MET A 51 -5.93 -9.45 -11.40
N GLN A 52 -6.21 -8.34 -12.08
CA GLN A 52 -6.50 -8.35 -13.51
C GLN A 52 -5.29 -8.74 -14.36
N GLN A 53 -4.09 -8.26 -14.03
CA GLN A 53 -2.86 -8.66 -14.73
C GLN A 53 -2.61 -10.16 -14.60
N LEU A 54 -2.72 -10.71 -13.39
CA LEU A 54 -2.59 -12.16 -13.15
C LEU A 54 -3.61 -12.96 -13.95
N LYS A 55 -4.86 -12.48 -14.02
CA LYS A 55 -5.89 -13.11 -14.85
C LYS A 55 -5.50 -13.12 -16.33
N ILE A 56 -5.01 -12.00 -16.87
CA ILE A 56 -4.57 -11.92 -18.27
C ILE A 56 -3.48 -12.97 -18.56
N PHE A 57 -2.50 -13.12 -17.67
CA PHE A 57 -1.45 -14.13 -17.85
C PHE A 57 -2.01 -15.57 -17.78
N ASN A 58 -2.88 -15.84 -16.81
CA ASN A 58 -3.52 -17.16 -16.71
C ASN A 58 -4.39 -17.48 -17.95
N ASP A 59 -5.08 -16.50 -18.50
CA ASP A 59 -5.97 -16.66 -19.66
C ASP A 59 -5.20 -16.84 -20.98
N ARG A 60 -3.91 -16.48 -21.05
CA ARG A 60 -3.06 -16.70 -22.24
C ARG A 60 -2.71 -18.16 -22.50
N GLY A 61 -2.81 -19.03 -21.50
CA GLY A 61 -2.49 -20.45 -21.63
C GLY A 61 -1.03 -20.75 -21.99
N GLU A 62 -0.13 -19.78 -21.80
CA GLU A 62 1.32 -19.91 -22.04
C GLU A 62 2.05 -20.63 -20.88
N GLU A 63 1.39 -20.81 -19.73
CA GLU A 63 1.96 -21.52 -18.58
C GLU A 63 1.97 -23.04 -18.79
N ASP A 64 3.14 -23.65 -18.64
CA ASP A 64 3.27 -25.10 -18.52
C ASP A 64 2.72 -25.56 -17.15
N LYS A 65 1.55 -26.20 -17.18
CA LYS A 65 0.88 -26.77 -16.01
C LYS A 65 1.10 -28.28 -15.89
N SER A 66 2.11 -28.83 -16.58
CA SER A 66 2.45 -30.23 -16.45
C SER A 66 2.87 -30.55 -15.02
N ILE A 67 2.26 -31.61 -14.48
CA ILE A 67 2.50 -32.03 -13.11
C ILE A 67 3.81 -32.83 -13.09
N SER A 68 4.83 -32.33 -12.39
CA SER A 68 6.13 -33.01 -12.23
C SER A 68 6.14 -34.07 -11.13
N SER A 69 4.99 -34.43 -10.54
CA SER A 69 4.94 -35.42 -9.48
C SER A 69 5.12 -36.82 -10.06
N HIS A 70 6.09 -37.56 -9.52
CA HIS A 70 6.22 -38.99 -9.80
C HIS A 70 4.98 -39.74 -9.30
N SER A 71 4.53 -40.72 -10.08
CA SER A 71 3.51 -41.68 -9.63
C SER A 71 4.06 -42.42 -8.42
N TYR A 72 3.38 -42.30 -7.27
CA TYR A 72 3.64 -43.18 -6.13
C TYR A 72 3.15 -44.58 -6.51
N LEU A 73 4.05 -45.57 -6.45
CA LEU A 73 3.73 -47.00 -6.48
C LEU A 73 3.14 -47.43 -5.14
#